data_AF-A0A842KKC7-F1
#
_entry.id   AF-A0A842KKC7-F1
#
_cell.length_a   1.000
_cell.length_b   1.000
_cell.length_c   1.000
_cell.angle_alpha   90.00
_cell.angle_beta   90.00
_cell.angle_gamma   90.00
#
_symmetry.space_group_name_H-M   'P 1'
#
loop_
_entity.id
_entity.type
_entity.pdbx_description
1 polymer ?
#
loop_
_entity_poly.entity_id
_entity_poly.type
_entity_poly.pdbx_seq_one_letter_code
_entity_poly.pdbx_strand_id
1 'polypeptide(L)'
;MNIGGGGTPELQITLISPESPVLNYAGESRTFKASVNQDNVIVRWKLDGYLVQGNNNPPANSEISCTDDAVFGSHELKVEAEKNGVLVSKSWTWNVDEILGSCHSIPNTSSVTENAQIEIDEATLYRRFDGTHYVEINWSGITGMGYSADTETIVSSCEMSVKIMVSWQVLSYPGDPEPQYVETTIDVNYCNGEGTNIIDLPQRLYRKPR
;
A
#
# COMPACT_ATOMS: atom_id res chain seq x y z
N MET A 1 -23.59 51.72 -18.83
CA MET A 1 -23.09 51.11 -17.57
C MET A 1 -23.52 49.66 -17.59
N ASN A 2 -22.59 48.75 -17.82
CA ASN A 2 -22.86 47.32 -17.82
C ASN A 2 -22.73 46.86 -16.36
N ILE A 3 -23.85 46.52 -15.71
CA ILE A 3 -23.85 45.99 -14.36
C ILE A 3 -23.51 44.51 -14.51
N GLY A 4 -22.22 44.19 -14.41
CA GLY A 4 -21.73 42.82 -14.40
C GLY A 4 -22.35 42.07 -13.23
N GLY A 5 -23.27 41.16 -13.54
CA GLY A 5 -23.83 40.21 -12.59
C GLY A 5 -22.75 39.22 -12.15
N GLY A 6 -21.93 39.64 -11.20
CA GLY A 6 -21.08 38.74 -10.45
C GLY A 6 -21.96 37.94 -9.49
N GLY A 7 -22.49 36.81 -9.97
CA GLY A 7 -23.12 35.82 -9.09
C GLY A 7 -22.12 35.43 -7.99
N THR A 8 -22.60 35.33 -6.76
CA THR A 8 -21.80 34.79 -5.66
C THR A 8 -21.29 33.40 -6.08
N PRO A 9 -19.99 33.08 -5.91
CA PRO A 9 -19.47 31.78 -6.31
C PRO A 9 -20.27 30.66 -5.63
N GLU A 10 -20.47 29.55 -6.32
CA GLU A 10 -21.11 28.36 -5.74
C GLU A 10 -20.23 27.77 -4.62
N LEU A 11 -20.82 27.14 -3.61
CA LEU A 11 -20.05 26.46 -2.57
C LEU A 11 -19.36 25.23 -3.14
N GLN A 12 -18.05 25.12 -2.98
CA GLN A 12 -17.24 24.04 -3.54
C GLN A 12 -16.22 23.52 -2.52
N ILE A 13 -15.97 22.21 -2.58
CA ILE A 13 -14.91 21.52 -1.85
C ILE A 13 -13.85 21.07 -2.86
N THR A 14 -12.59 21.33 -2.52
CA THR A 14 -11.42 20.80 -3.23
C THR A 14 -10.73 19.77 -2.35
N LEU A 15 -10.58 18.53 -2.84
CA LEU A 15 -9.73 17.53 -2.20
C LEU A 15 -8.27 17.85 -2.53
N ILE A 16 -7.40 17.87 -1.52
CA ILE A 16 -5.98 18.25 -1.67
C ILE A 16 -5.11 17.00 -1.61
N SER A 17 -5.21 16.22 -0.54
CA SER A 17 -4.44 14.98 -0.41
C SER A 17 -5.04 14.06 0.65
N PRO A 18 -4.69 12.77 0.63
CA PRO A 18 -4.08 12.05 -0.50
C PRO A 18 -4.98 12.03 -1.75
N GLU A 19 -4.47 11.54 -2.87
CA GLU A 19 -5.33 11.19 -4.01
C GLU A 19 -6.19 9.95 -3.68
N SER A 20 -7.37 9.86 -4.27
CA SER A 20 -8.27 8.71 -4.09
C SER A 20 -8.10 7.74 -5.27
N PRO A 21 -8.08 6.40 -5.06
CA PRO A 21 -8.23 5.71 -3.77
C PRO A 21 -6.97 5.77 -2.89
N VAL A 22 -7.18 5.71 -1.58
CA VAL A 22 -6.13 5.71 -0.55
C VAL A 22 -5.88 4.28 -0.10
N LEU A 23 -4.62 3.86 -0.06
CA LEU A 23 -4.19 2.56 0.44
C LEU A 23 -3.40 2.74 1.74
N ASN A 24 -3.69 1.91 2.74
CA ASN A 24 -2.99 1.86 4.03
C ASN A 24 -2.96 0.45 4.59
N TYR A 25 -2.13 0.25 5.61
CA TYR A 25 -2.14 -0.92 6.46
C TYR A 25 -2.86 -0.64 7.79
N ALA A 26 -3.55 -1.65 8.32
CA ALA A 26 -4.23 -1.54 9.58
C ALA A 26 -3.26 -1.15 10.72
N GLY A 27 -3.63 -0.14 11.51
CA GLY A 27 -2.80 0.43 12.57
C GLY A 27 -1.93 1.62 12.13
N GLU A 28 -1.84 1.92 10.83
CA GLU A 28 -1.31 3.20 10.38
C GLU A 28 -2.27 4.36 10.69
N SER A 29 -1.76 5.59 10.70
CA SER A 29 -2.59 6.79 10.78
C SER A 29 -2.52 7.55 9.46
N ARG A 30 -3.65 8.07 8.98
CA ARG A 30 -3.71 8.80 7.71
C ARG A 30 -4.36 10.17 7.91
N THR A 31 -3.72 11.19 7.34
CA THR A 31 -4.23 12.57 7.32
C THR A 31 -4.78 12.90 5.94
N PHE A 32 -6.02 13.35 5.89
CA PHE A 32 -6.74 13.80 4.71
C PHE A 32 -6.87 15.32 4.76
N LYS A 33 -6.77 15.97 3.62
CA LYS A 33 -6.71 17.42 3.46
C LYS A 33 -7.67 17.89 2.37
N ALA A 34 -8.44 18.92 2.67
CA ALA A 34 -9.34 19.56 1.74
C ALA A 34 -9.31 21.08 1.93
N SER A 35 -10.00 21.81 1.05
CA SER A 35 -10.32 23.22 1.25
C SER A 35 -11.74 23.52 0.76
N VAL A 36 -12.31 24.61 1.27
CA VAL A 36 -13.62 25.14 0.84
C VAL A 36 -13.45 26.54 0.29
N ASN A 37 -14.14 26.89 -0.79
CA ASN A 37 -13.91 28.14 -1.51
C ASN A 37 -14.57 29.39 -0.88
N GLN A 38 -15.23 29.26 0.29
CA GLN A 38 -15.97 30.34 0.94
C GLN A 38 -15.76 30.37 2.46
N ASP A 39 -15.87 31.57 3.04
CA ASP A 39 -15.88 31.78 4.50
C ASP A 39 -17.24 31.45 5.13
N ASN A 40 -17.27 31.34 6.47
CA ASN A 40 -18.48 31.09 7.27
C ASN A 40 -19.24 29.82 6.84
N VAL A 41 -18.48 28.78 6.50
CA VAL A 41 -18.97 27.44 6.14
C VAL A 41 -18.87 26.53 7.36
N ILE A 42 -19.84 25.65 7.56
CA ILE A 42 -19.72 24.54 8.52
C ILE A 42 -19.18 23.34 7.76
N VAL A 43 -18.03 22.81 8.18
CA VAL A 43 -17.44 21.60 7.58
C VAL A 43 -17.53 20.43 8.54
N ARG A 44 -17.90 19.26 8.03
CA ARG A 44 -18.03 18.01 8.78
C ARG A 44 -17.29 16.89 8.06
N TRP A 45 -16.50 16.13 8.80
CA TRP A 45 -15.83 14.93 8.33
C TRP A 45 -16.59 13.72 8.86
N LYS A 46 -16.92 12.79 7.97
CA LYS A 46 -17.63 11.57 8.30
C LYS A 46 -16.86 10.35 7.79
N LEU A 47 -16.56 9.41 8.68
CA LEU A 47 -16.02 8.10 8.35
C LEU A 47 -17.17 7.09 8.38
N ASP A 48 -17.46 6.45 7.25
CA ASP A 48 -18.56 5.49 7.08
C ASP A 48 -19.92 6.03 7.56
N GLY A 49 -20.13 7.33 7.35
CA GLY A 49 -21.34 8.06 7.74
C GLY A 49 -21.35 8.58 9.19
N TYR A 50 -20.41 8.19 10.03
CA TYR A 50 -20.27 8.69 11.40
C TYR A 50 -19.43 9.96 11.45
N LEU A 51 -19.91 10.99 12.17
CA LEU A 51 -19.16 12.24 12.36
C LEU A 51 -17.90 11.98 13.18
N VAL A 52 -16.73 12.22 12.59
CA VAL A 52 -15.42 12.07 13.26
C VAL A 52 -14.79 13.42 13.60
N GLN A 53 -15.06 14.47 12.81
CA GLN A 53 -14.53 15.81 13.07
C GLN A 53 -15.47 16.90 12.53
N GLY A 54 -15.47 18.07 13.17
CA GLY A 54 -16.12 19.29 12.65
C GLY A 54 -15.17 20.48 12.66
N ASN A 55 -15.24 21.30 11.62
CA ASN A 55 -14.52 22.57 11.51
C ASN A 55 -15.54 23.69 11.27
N ASN A 56 -15.66 24.61 12.23
CA ASN A 56 -16.58 25.73 12.12
C ASN A 56 -15.87 26.94 11.51
N ASN A 57 -16.44 27.47 10.43
CA ASN A 57 -16.01 28.71 9.77
C ASN A 57 -14.51 28.73 9.41
N PRO A 58 -13.96 27.71 8.71
CA PRO A 58 -12.59 27.79 8.22
C PRO A 58 -12.47 28.97 7.23
N PRO A 59 -11.31 29.65 7.17
CA PRO A 59 -11.07 30.66 6.15
C PRO A 59 -11.20 30.08 4.74
N ALA A 60 -11.75 30.86 3.81
CA ALA A 60 -11.86 30.46 2.41
C ALA A 60 -10.50 30.05 1.83
N ASN A 61 -10.49 28.93 1.11
CA ASN A 61 -9.34 28.31 0.46
C ASN A 61 -8.20 27.91 1.41
N SER A 62 -8.42 27.94 2.73
CA SER A 62 -7.47 27.37 3.70
C SER A 62 -7.54 25.85 3.70
N GLU A 63 -6.40 25.23 3.96
CA GLU A 63 -6.33 23.79 4.18
C GLU A 63 -7.00 23.44 5.51
N ILE A 64 -7.90 22.46 5.45
CA ILE A 64 -8.48 21.79 6.60
C ILE A 64 -8.08 20.32 6.52
N SER A 65 -7.83 19.71 7.68
CA SER A 65 -7.39 18.32 7.75
C SER A 65 -8.21 17.49 8.72
N CYS A 66 -8.29 16.19 8.46
CA CYS A 66 -8.81 15.17 9.36
C CYS A 66 -7.82 14.01 9.41
N THR A 67 -7.48 13.56 10.60
CA THR A 67 -6.58 12.43 10.82
C THR A 67 -7.36 11.33 11.52
N ASP A 68 -7.28 10.11 11.00
CA ASP A 68 -7.94 8.94 11.57
C ASP A 68 -7.03 7.72 11.45
N ASP A 69 -7.30 6.71 12.27
CA ASP A 69 -6.54 5.47 12.30
C ASP A 69 -7.10 4.48 11.27
N ALA A 70 -6.20 3.87 10.50
CA ALA A 70 -6.54 2.89 9.48
C ALA A 70 -7.01 1.60 10.16
N VAL A 71 -8.32 1.36 10.13
CA VAL A 71 -8.93 0.09 10.55
C VAL A 71 -9.10 -0.80 9.32
N PHE A 72 -8.87 -2.10 9.43
CA PHE A 72 -9.02 -3.03 8.31
C PHE A 72 -10.42 -2.95 7.67
N GLY A 73 -10.47 -2.79 6.36
CA GLY A 73 -11.72 -2.72 5.61
C GLY A 73 -11.68 -1.75 4.42
N SER A 74 -12.83 -1.58 3.79
CA SER A 74 -13.06 -0.52 2.81
C SER A 74 -13.96 0.53 3.44
N HIS A 75 -13.48 1.77 3.43
CA HIS A 75 -14.08 2.90 4.13
C HIS A 75 -14.35 4.06 3.17
N GLU A 76 -15.36 4.86 3.51
CA GLU A 76 -15.59 6.16 2.89
C GLU A 76 -15.30 7.27 3.92
N LEU A 77 -14.26 8.07 3.67
CA LEU A 77 -14.11 9.34 4.36
C LEU A 77 -14.74 10.45 3.54
N LYS A 78 -15.82 11.04 4.06
CA LYS A 78 -16.58 12.11 3.42
C LYS A 78 -16.35 13.43 4.12
N VAL A 79 -16.09 14.47 3.35
CA VAL A 79 -16.10 15.86 3.79
C VAL A 79 -17.36 16.55 3.26
N GLU A 80 -18.11 17.15 4.16
CA GLU A 80 -19.36 17.88 3.88
C GLU A 80 -19.17 19.36 4.24
N ALA A 81 -19.60 20.26 3.37
CA ALA A 81 -19.58 21.70 3.59
C ALA A 81 -21.00 22.25 3.47
N GLU A 82 -21.44 23.01 4.47
CA GLU A 82 -22.79 23.58 4.53
C GLU A 82 -22.75 25.10 4.73
N LYS A 83 -23.51 25.83 3.92
CA LYS A 83 -23.71 27.28 4.07
C LYS A 83 -25.08 27.69 3.53
N ASN A 84 -25.82 28.49 4.32
CA ASN A 84 -27.14 29.02 3.94
C ASN A 84 -28.14 27.94 3.43
N GLY A 85 -28.10 26.74 4.03
CA GLY A 85 -28.95 25.61 3.64
C GLY A 85 -28.48 24.84 2.39
N VAL A 86 -27.38 25.24 1.75
CA VAL A 86 -26.73 24.49 0.67
C VAL A 86 -25.68 23.56 1.28
N LEU A 87 -25.80 22.26 1.01
CA LEU A 87 -24.86 21.22 1.42
C LEU A 87 -24.17 20.63 0.20
N VAL A 88 -22.84 20.60 0.19
CA VAL A 88 -22.03 19.91 -0.82
C VAL A 88 -21.10 18.90 -0.13
N SER A 89 -20.73 17.84 -0.84
CA SER A 89 -19.86 16.80 -0.30
C SER A 89 -18.87 16.26 -1.31
N LYS A 90 -17.70 15.83 -0.82
CA LYS A 90 -16.70 15.04 -1.56
C LYS A 90 -16.21 13.92 -0.66
N SER A 91 -15.67 12.85 -1.24
CA SER A 91 -15.15 11.72 -0.46
C SER A 91 -13.89 11.12 -1.05
N TRP A 92 -13.16 10.44 -0.18
CA TRP A 92 -12.11 9.49 -0.53
C TRP A 92 -12.64 8.08 -0.37
N THR A 93 -12.22 7.19 -1.27
CA THR A 93 -12.27 5.75 -1.05
C THR A 93 -10.99 5.37 -0.31
N TRP A 94 -11.12 4.78 0.87
CA TRP A 94 -10.00 4.40 1.72
C TRP A 94 -10.00 2.90 1.97
N ASN A 95 -9.04 2.20 1.38
CA ASN A 95 -8.88 0.76 1.52
C ASN A 95 -7.72 0.47 2.46
N VAL A 96 -7.99 -0.36 3.45
CA VAL A 96 -7.04 -0.71 4.50
C VAL A 96 -6.87 -2.21 4.53
N ASP A 97 -5.65 -2.65 4.25
CA ASP A 97 -5.26 -4.06 4.27
C ASP A 97 -4.75 -4.46 5.66
N GLU A 98 -4.82 -5.73 6.02
CA GLU A 98 -4.42 -6.24 7.33
C GLU A 98 -3.15 -7.09 7.24
N ILE A 99 -2.23 -6.90 8.18
CA ILE A 99 -1.05 -7.75 8.36
C ILE A 99 -1.47 -9.01 9.11
N LEU A 100 -1.31 -10.17 8.49
CA LEU A 100 -1.60 -11.47 9.11
C LEU A 100 -0.38 -12.12 9.75
N GLY A 101 0.82 -11.74 9.32
CA GLY A 101 2.07 -12.21 9.92
C GLY A 101 3.28 -11.81 9.09
N SER A 102 4.44 -11.80 9.74
CA SER A 102 5.72 -11.59 9.08
C SER A 102 6.73 -12.66 9.47
N CYS A 103 7.69 -12.90 8.58
CA CYS A 103 8.86 -13.71 8.85
C CYS A 103 10.10 -13.01 8.29
N HIS A 104 11.24 -13.30 8.91
CA HIS A 104 12.54 -12.81 8.49
C HIS A 104 13.42 -14.02 8.25
N SER A 105 14.26 -13.98 7.22
CA SER A 105 15.30 -15.01 7.09
C SER A 105 16.46 -14.66 8.01
N ILE A 106 17.07 -15.67 8.61
CA ILE A 106 18.40 -15.51 9.22
C ILE A 106 19.38 -15.96 8.14
N PRO A 107 20.29 -15.08 7.67
CA PRO A 107 21.22 -15.44 6.61
C PRO A 107 22.02 -16.68 7.03
N ASN A 108 21.96 -17.72 6.22
CA ASN A 108 22.81 -18.89 6.41
C ASN A 108 24.22 -18.53 5.92
N THR A 109 25.03 -17.97 6.81
CA THR A 109 26.43 -17.62 6.54
C THR A 109 27.31 -18.84 6.19
N SER A 110 26.76 -20.06 6.31
CA SER A 110 27.43 -21.31 5.94
C SER A 110 27.23 -21.72 4.48
N SER A 111 26.28 -21.11 3.76
CA SER A 111 25.97 -21.47 2.36
C SER A 111 26.56 -20.50 1.35
N VAL A 112 27.72 -19.90 1.65
CA VAL A 112 28.48 -19.09 0.71
C VAL A 112 28.95 -20.00 -0.43
N THR A 113 28.11 -20.19 -1.44
CA THR A 113 28.60 -20.48 -2.78
C THR A 113 29.34 -19.22 -3.21
N GLU A 114 30.63 -19.35 -3.51
CA GLU A 114 31.66 -18.29 -3.58
C GLU A 114 31.35 -17.04 -4.45
N ASN A 115 30.19 -16.96 -5.12
CA ASN A 115 29.87 -15.91 -6.10
C ASN A 115 28.49 -15.26 -5.96
N ALA A 116 27.62 -15.67 -5.03
CA ALA A 116 26.33 -14.99 -4.83
C ALA A 116 25.74 -15.22 -3.43
N GLN A 117 25.10 -14.19 -2.89
CA GLN A 117 24.33 -14.18 -1.65
C GLN A 117 22.98 -13.50 -1.94
N ILE A 118 21.88 -14.09 -1.47
CA ILE A 118 20.54 -13.49 -1.46
C ILE A 118 20.00 -13.64 -0.04
N GLU A 119 19.43 -12.58 0.50
CA GLU A 119 18.83 -12.50 1.82
C GLU A 119 17.39 -12.02 1.67
N ILE A 120 16.47 -12.68 2.39
CA ILE A 120 15.10 -12.18 2.54
C ILE A 120 15.08 -11.39 3.84
N ASP A 121 15.09 -10.06 3.71
CA ASP A 121 15.11 -9.16 4.86
C ASP A 121 13.80 -9.31 5.64
N GLU A 122 12.67 -9.27 4.94
CA GLU A 122 11.34 -9.44 5.53
C GLU A 122 10.36 -10.00 4.49
N ALA A 123 9.49 -10.91 4.91
CA ALA A 123 8.32 -11.32 4.14
C ALA A 123 7.06 -11.18 5.00
N THR A 124 6.10 -10.39 4.53
CA THR A 124 4.88 -10.06 5.27
C THR A 124 3.65 -10.52 4.48
N LEU A 125 2.81 -11.33 5.12
CA LEU A 125 1.52 -11.78 4.59
C LEU A 125 0.46 -10.75 4.92
N TYR A 126 -0.22 -10.30 3.87
CA TYR A 126 -1.33 -9.37 3.96
C TYR A 126 -2.64 -10.03 3.53
N ARG A 127 -3.72 -9.57 4.13
CA ARG A 127 -5.08 -9.76 3.65
C ARG A 127 -5.59 -8.45 3.08
N ARG A 128 -5.99 -8.48 1.82
CA ARG A 128 -6.67 -7.34 1.20
C ARG A 128 -8.08 -7.19 1.72
N PHE A 129 -8.61 -5.99 1.69
CA PHE A 129 -10.01 -5.73 2.06
C PHE A 129 -11.03 -6.54 1.22
N ASP A 130 -10.66 -6.96 0.00
CA ASP A 130 -11.49 -7.82 -0.87
C ASP A 130 -11.44 -9.32 -0.51
N GLY A 131 -10.65 -9.68 0.52
CA GLY A 131 -10.46 -11.05 1.00
C GLY A 131 -9.39 -11.85 0.24
N THR A 132 -8.74 -11.28 -0.79
CA THR A 132 -7.52 -11.85 -1.37
C THR A 132 -6.35 -11.73 -0.39
N HIS A 133 -5.31 -12.52 -0.63
CA HIS A 133 -4.09 -12.48 0.16
C HIS A 133 -2.90 -12.23 -0.77
N TYR A 134 -1.88 -11.56 -0.26
CA TYR A 134 -0.61 -11.40 -0.96
C TYR A 134 0.54 -11.39 0.04
N VAL A 135 1.73 -11.65 -0.46
CA VAL A 135 2.96 -11.53 0.33
C VAL A 135 3.81 -10.44 -0.27
N GLU A 136 4.23 -9.49 0.56
CA GLU A 136 5.29 -8.53 0.23
C GLU A 136 6.62 -9.10 0.73
N ILE A 137 7.64 -9.09 -0.13
CA ILE A 137 8.94 -9.68 0.14
C ILE A 137 10.01 -8.65 -0.15
N ASN A 138 10.66 -8.20 0.92
CA ASN A 138 11.85 -7.37 0.89
C ASN A 138 13.07 -8.29 0.88
N TRP A 139 13.94 -8.08 -0.11
CA TRP A 139 15.13 -8.88 -0.29
C TRP A 139 16.31 -7.99 -0.64
N SER A 140 17.48 -8.49 -0.28
CA SER A 140 18.77 -7.94 -0.64
C SER A 140 19.66 -9.05 -1.21
N GLY A 141 20.62 -8.70 -2.07
CA GLY A 141 21.43 -9.68 -2.78
C GLY A 141 22.72 -9.07 -3.28
N ILE A 142 23.76 -9.89 -3.33
CA ILE A 142 25.10 -9.53 -3.78
C ILE A 142 25.63 -10.67 -4.63
N THR A 143 26.19 -10.35 -5.80
CA THR A 143 27.01 -11.29 -6.57
C THR A 143 28.47 -10.92 -6.43
N GLY A 144 29.31 -11.91 -6.10
CA GLY A 144 30.76 -11.78 -6.13
C GLY A 144 31.27 -11.53 -7.55
N MET A 145 32.26 -10.65 -7.69
CA MET A 145 32.88 -10.32 -8.97
C MET A 145 33.93 -11.35 -9.37
N GLY A 146 33.70 -12.04 -10.50
CA GLY A 146 34.71 -12.46 -11.47
C GLY A 146 35.52 -13.74 -11.16
N TYR A 147 35.42 -14.72 -12.06
CA TYR A 147 36.51 -15.68 -12.29
C TYR A 147 37.50 -15.06 -13.30
N SER A 148 38.80 -15.09 -13.00
CA SER A 148 39.85 -14.74 -13.98
C SER A 148 39.92 -15.85 -15.03
N ALA A 149 39.55 -15.55 -16.28
CA ALA A 149 39.68 -16.48 -17.40
C ALA A 149 41.13 -16.51 -17.93
N ASP A 150 41.86 -15.39 -17.81
CA ASP A 150 43.31 -15.25 -17.93
C ASP A 150 43.80 -14.02 -17.11
N THR A 151 45.11 -13.76 -17.07
CA THR A 151 45.73 -12.66 -16.30
C THR A 151 45.36 -11.24 -16.77
N GLU A 152 44.65 -11.09 -17.88
CA GLU A 152 44.36 -9.79 -18.52
C GLU A 152 42.87 -9.51 -18.73
N THR A 153 41.98 -10.50 -18.51
CA THR A 153 40.54 -10.36 -18.76
C THR A 153 39.70 -10.70 -17.51
N ILE A 154 39.14 -9.67 -16.89
CA ILE A 154 38.06 -9.82 -15.90
C ILE A 154 36.73 -9.83 -16.65
N VAL A 155 36.02 -10.96 -16.63
CA VAL A 155 34.62 -11.04 -17.08
C VAL A 155 33.74 -10.95 -15.84
N SER A 156 33.05 -9.83 -15.67
CA SER A 156 32.00 -9.68 -14.67
C SER A 156 30.64 -9.76 -15.36
N SER A 157 29.88 -10.83 -15.15
CA SER A 157 28.44 -10.83 -15.47
C SER A 157 27.68 -10.53 -14.19
N CYS A 158 27.14 -9.31 -14.06
CA CYS A 158 26.21 -8.95 -12.97
C CYS A 158 24.77 -9.43 -13.25
N GLU A 159 24.58 -10.42 -14.13
CA GLU A 159 23.27 -11.01 -14.42
C GLU A 159 23.00 -12.11 -13.41
N MET A 160 21.98 -11.93 -12.59
CA MET A 160 21.50 -12.94 -11.65
C MET A 160 19.98 -13.08 -11.75
N SER A 161 19.48 -14.31 -11.61
CA SER A 161 18.04 -14.57 -11.46
C SER A 161 17.75 -15.01 -10.04
N VAL A 162 16.95 -14.22 -9.33
CA VAL A 162 16.47 -14.51 -7.98
C VAL A 162 15.17 -15.29 -8.10
N LYS A 163 15.20 -16.58 -7.75
CA LYS A 163 13.97 -17.39 -7.63
C LYS A 163 13.46 -17.33 -6.20
N ILE A 164 12.29 -16.72 -6.01
CA ILE A 164 11.61 -16.63 -4.72
C ILE A 164 10.52 -17.70 -4.68
N MET A 165 10.56 -18.54 -3.64
CA MET A 165 9.55 -19.57 -3.37
C MET A 165 8.90 -19.28 -2.03
N VAL A 166 7.58 -19.07 -2.03
CA VAL A 166 6.81 -18.78 -0.82
C VAL A 166 5.94 -19.98 -0.49
N SER A 167 6.17 -20.57 0.68
CA SER A 167 5.26 -21.53 1.30
C SER A 167 4.68 -20.92 2.58
N TRP A 168 3.36 -20.78 2.66
CA TRP A 168 2.67 -20.28 3.86
C TRP A 168 1.51 -21.22 4.21
N GLN A 169 1.19 -21.37 5.48
CA GLN A 169 0.06 -22.20 5.93
C GLN A 169 -1.28 -21.83 5.28
N VAL A 170 -1.50 -20.59 4.84
CA VAL A 170 -2.71 -20.21 4.09
C VAL A 170 -2.81 -20.86 2.71
N LEU A 171 -1.69 -21.41 2.19
CA LEU A 171 -1.64 -22.16 0.94
C LEU A 171 -1.96 -23.65 1.13
N SER A 172 -1.85 -24.18 2.35
CA SER A 172 -2.07 -25.59 2.67
C SER A 172 -3.23 -25.80 3.65
N TYR A 173 -3.83 -26.99 3.66
CA TYR A 173 -4.79 -27.40 4.70
C TYR A 173 -4.25 -28.60 5.49
N PRO A 174 -4.74 -28.84 6.72
CA PRO A 174 -4.38 -30.04 7.46
C PRO A 174 -4.69 -31.30 6.64
N GLY A 175 -3.65 -32.05 6.26
CA GLY A 175 -3.75 -33.26 5.43
C GLY A 175 -3.47 -33.07 3.93
N ASP A 176 -3.05 -31.88 3.48
CA ASP A 176 -2.59 -31.70 2.09
C ASP A 176 -1.32 -32.56 1.87
N PRO A 177 -1.27 -33.41 0.82
CA PRO A 177 -0.18 -34.37 0.65
C PRO A 177 1.16 -33.71 0.28
N GLU A 178 1.16 -32.45 -0.17
CA GLU A 178 2.37 -31.69 -0.50
C GLU A 178 2.25 -30.22 -0.05
N PRO A 179 3.33 -29.61 0.47
CA PRO A 179 3.34 -28.18 0.79
C PRO A 179 3.15 -27.36 -0.49
N GLN A 180 2.07 -26.58 -0.51
CA GLN A 180 1.79 -25.66 -1.61
C GLN A 180 2.71 -24.45 -1.52
N TYR A 181 3.31 -24.08 -2.66
CA TYR A 181 4.13 -22.89 -2.78
C TYR A 181 3.74 -22.08 -4.02
N VAL A 182 3.95 -20.77 -3.94
CA VAL A 182 3.93 -19.87 -5.11
C VAL A 182 5.38 -19.51 -5.42
N GLU A 183 5.75 -19.51 -6.70
CA GLU A 183 7.08 -19.13 -7.14
C GLU A 183 7.04 -17.93 -8.08
N THR A 184 8.04 -17.07 -7.95
CA THR A 184 8.33 -16.00 -8.90
C THR A 184 9.84 -15.96 -9.16
N THR A 185 10.24 -15.43 -10.32
CA THR A 185 11.65 -15.24 -10.68
C THR A 185 11.84 -13.79 -11.09
N ILE A 186 12.87 -13.16 -10.52
CA ILE A 186 13.24 -11.78 -10.78
C ILE A 186 14.63 -11.77 -11.36
N ASP A 187 14.78 -11.15 -12.53
CA ASP A 187 16.09 -10.91 -13.11
C ASP A 187 16.66 -9.59 -12.60
N VAL A 188 17.86 -9.66 -12.05
CA VAL A 188 18.58 -8.55 -11.43
C VAL A 188 19.86 -8.34 -12.23
N ASN A 189 20.00 -7.16 -12.83
CA ASN A 189 21.09 -6.83 -13.77
C ASN A 189 22.24 -6.04 -13.10
N TYR A 190 22.39 -6.15 -11.79
CA TYR A 190 23.33 -5.35 -11.02
C TYR A 190 23.92 -6.17 -9.87
N CYS A 191 25.21 -5.95 -9.61
CA CYS A 191 26.00 -6.83 -8.74
C CYS A 191 25.63 -6.75 -7.25
N ASN A 192 24.91 -5.71 -6.82
CA ASN A 192 24.31 -5.59 -5.49
C ASN A 192 22.88 -5.11 -5.69
N GLY A 193 21.88 -5.90 -5.32
CA GLY A 193 20.49 -5.50 -5.48
C GLY A 193 19.66 -5.60 -4.23
N GLU A 194 18.74 -4.66 -4.10
CA GLU A 194 17.64 -4.70 -3.14
C GLU A 194 16.33 -4.50 -3.90
N GLY A 195 15.24 -5.02 -3.36
CA GLY A 195 13.93 -4.82 -3.95
C GLY A 195 12.78 -5.33 -3.09
N THR A 196 11.58 -4.91 -3.48
CA THR A 196 10.32 -5.36 -2.91
C THR A 196 9.52 -6.06 -3.99
N ASN A 197 9.01 -7.25 -3.70
CA ASN A 197 8.11 -7.99 -4.59
C ASN A 197 6.78 -8.28 -3.93
N ILE A 198 5.71 -8.12 -4.69
CA ILE A 198 4.35 -8.45 -4.27
C ILE A 198 3.92 -9.70 -5.03
N ILE A 199 3.55 -10.75 -4.29
CA ILE A 199 3.08 -12.01 -4.85
C ILE A 199 1.63 -12.23 -4.43
N ASP A 200 0.72 -12.19 -5.41
CA ASP A 200 -0.67 -12.55 -5.22
C ASP A 200 -0.83 -14.04 -4.92
N LEU A 201 -1.51 -14.36 -3.82
CA LEU A 201 -1.82 -15.74 -3.48
C LEU A 201 -3.13 -16.16 -4.17
N PRO A 202 -3.20 -17.39 -4.72
CA PRO A 202 -4.38 -17.86 -5.39
C PRO A 202 -5.57 -17.91 -4.43
N GLN A 203 -6.71 -17.33 -4.81
CA GLN A 203 -7.96 -17.49 -4.07
C GLN A 203 -8.44 -18.95 -4.19
N ARG A 204 -8.13 -19.79 -3.20
CA ARG A 204 -8.85 -21.05 -3.05
C ARG A 204 -10.23 -20.71 -2.49
N LEU A 205 -11.26 -20.75 -3.34
CA LEU A 205 -12.65 -20.84 -2.90
C LEU A 205 -12.70 -21.97 -1.87
N TYR A 206 -13.01 -21.65 -0.61
CA TYR A 206 -13.31 -22.62 0.44
C TYR A 206 -14.49 -23.49 -0.01
N ARG A 207 -14.24 -24.50 -0.85
CA ARG A 207 -15.17 -25.60 -1.05
C ARG A 207 -15.06 -26.42 0.21
N LYS A 208 -15.97 -26.18 1.16
CA LYS A 208 -16.23 -27.13 2.24
C LYS A 208 -16.30 -28.53 1.59
N PRO A 209 -15.51 -29.51 2.07
CA PRO A 209 -15.77 -30.89 1.69
C PRO A 209 -17.22 -31.20 2.06
N ARG A 210 -17.96 -31.72 1.09
CA ARG A 210 -19.32 -32.25 1.30
C ARG A 210 -19.26 -33.53 2.10
#